data_AF-A0A315QR34-F1
#
_entry.id   AF-A0A315QR34-F1
#
_cell.length_a   1.000
_cell.length_b   1.000
_cell.length_c   1.000
_cell.angle_alpha   90.00
_cell.angle_beta   90.00
_cell.angle_gamma   90.00
#
_symmetry.space_group_name_H-M   'P 1'
#
loop_
_entity.id
_entity.type
_entity.pdbx_description
1 polymer ?
#
loop_
_entity_poly.entity_id
_entity_poly.type
_entity_poly.pdbx_seq_one_letter_code
_entity_poly.pdbx_strand_id
1 'polypeptide(L)'
;GYEIKEGSFNPVGQKVVLHRPKEMTPNRVPELWPEDIIKFNSYNTRKEELNNLVEKIKYNIEVDGLSPSRDILVIALGESREAYNLKVRAAKRLNKEGFDIYIPKALKNNIFYPKFPNEDRNKFWNEGGVTFTTTYRAKGNEAYMVYVIGLDKIAEDESNFALRNQLFVALSRTKGWLEVSGIGDFPMYDEFRKVIKSGNTFEFIFQRPLLEKNEKKKEVY
;
A
#
# COMPACT_ATOMS: atom_id res chain seq x y z
N GLY A 1 -2.27 -18.61 14.36
CA GLY A 1 -2.00 -17.33 13.68
C GLY A 1 -1.69 -16.28 14.72
N TYR A 2 -2.71 -15.87 15.48
CA TYR A 2 -2.57 -15.06 16.69
C TYR A 2 -3.22 -15.79 17.87
N GLU A 3 -2.75 -15.50 19.08
CA GLU A 3 -3.30 -15.93 20.36
C GLU A 3 -3.88 -14.70 21.09
N ILE A 4 -4.99 -14.88 21.80
CA ILE A 4 -5.53 -13.86 22.70
C ILE A 4 -4.80 -14.01 24.04
N LYS A 5 -4.00 -13.02 24.44
CA LYS A 5 -3.34 -12.98 25.76
C LYS A 5 -4.23 -12.35 26.82
N GLU A 6 -5.07 -11.39 26.43
CA GLU A 6 -5.98 -10.67 27.33
C GLU A 6 -7.26 -10.25 26.58
N GLY A 7 -8.39 -10.25 27.29
CA GLY A 7 -9.66 -9.74 26.80
C GLY A 7 -10.46 -10.69 25.93
N SER A 8 -11.50 -10.17 25.30
CA SER A 8 -12.33 -10.89 24.33
C SER A 8 -12.93 -9.93 23.30
N PHE A 9 -13.40 -10.47 22.18
CA PHE A 9 -14.14 -9.71 21.17
C PHE A 9 -15.63 -9.54 21.52
N ASN A 10 -16.03 -9.81 22.76
CA ASN A 10 -17.43 -9.67 23.19
C ASN A 10 -17.56 -9.51 24.71
N PRO A 11 -18.17 -8.44 25.24
CA PRO A 11 -18.86 -7.35 24.53
C PRO A 11 -17.92 -6.33 23.86
N VAL A 12 -18.48 -5.39 23.11
CA VAL A 12 -17.75 -4.24 22.56
C VAL A 12 -17.17 -3.37 23.68
N GLY A 13 -16.00 -2.77 23.45
CA GLY A 13 -15.31 -1.90 24.41
C GLY A 13 -14.29 -2.62 25.30
N GLN A 14 -14.12 -3.93 25.14
CA GLN A 14 -13.10 -4.71 25.82
C GLN A 14 -11.70 -4.35 25.30
N LYS A 15 -10.73 -4.21 26.20
CA LYS A 15 -9.30 -4.21 25.83
C LYS A 15 -8.93 -5.61 25.39
N VAL A 16 -8.31 -5.74 24.22
CA VAL A 16 -7.85 -7.01 23.66
C VAL A 16 -6.35 -6.93 23.41
N VAL A 17 -5.63 -7.97 23.85
CA VAL A 17 -4.20 -8.14 23.57
C VAL A 17 -4.02 -9.38 22.71
N LEU A 18 -3.58 -9.18 21.47
CA LEU A 18 -3.25 -10.26 20.54
C LEU A 18 -1.74 -10.44 20.48
N HIS A 19 -1.29 -11.69 20.45
CA HIS A 19 0.12 -12.05 20.29
C HIS A 19 0.31 -13.04 19.14
N ARG A 20 1.35 -12.83 18.33
CA ARG A 20 1.78 -13.79 17.31
C ARG A 20 3.02 -14.55 17.80
N PRO A 21 2.90 -15.85 18.10
CA PRO A 21 4.03 -16.68 18.49
C PRO A 21 5.12 -16.71 17.42
N LYS A 22 6.38 -16.88 17.84
CA LYS A 22 7.54 -16.90 16.92
C LYS A 22 7.44 -18.06 15.93
N GLU A 23 6.95 -19.21 16.38
CA GLU A 23 6.75 -20.42 15.57
C GLU A 23 5.73 -20.19 14.44
N MET A 24 4.83 -19.22 14.61
CA MET A 24 3.82 -18.83 13.63
C MET A 24 4.26 -17.65 12.74
N THR A 25 5.54 -17.27 12.81
CA THR A 25 6.14 -16.16 12.04
C THR A 25 7.21 -16.72 11.10
N PRO A 26 6.82 -17.19 9.90
CA PRO A 26 7.76 -17.83 8.97
C PRO A 26 8.70 -16.83 8.27
N ASN A 27 8.48 -15.52 8.43
CA ASN A 27 9.30 -14.50 7.79
C ASN A 27 10.66 -14.37 8.50
N ARG A 28 11.73 -14.72 7.79
CA ARG A 28 13.12 -14.64 8.28
C ARG A 28 13.80 -13.31 8.00
N VAL A 29 13.19 -12.42 7.20
CA VAL A 29 13.81 -11.13 6.85
C VAL A 29 14.20 -10.32 8.10
N PRO A 30 13.39 -10.23 9.17
CA PRO A 30 13.81 -9.53 10.40
C PRO A 30 15.03 -10.14 11.12
N GLU A 31 15.37 -11.41 10.84
CA GLU A 31 16.58 -12.05 11.39
C GLU A 31 17.83 -11.73 10.55
N LEU A 32 17.65 -11.40 9.28
CA LEU A 32 18.71 -11.16 8.30
C LEU A 32 18.92 -9.67 8.01
N TRP A 33 17.93 -8.84 8.31
CA TRP A 33 17.91 -7.42 8.04
C TRP A 33 17.70 -6.65 9.35
N PRO A 34 18.69 -5.85 9.79
CA PRO A 34 18.64 -5.20 11.11
C PRO A 34 17.70 -3.99 11.16
N GLU A 35 17.30 -3.44 10.02
CA GLU A 35 16.38 -2.30 9.97
C GLU A 35 14.90 -2.71 9.86
N ASP A 36 14.01 -1.72 10.01
CA ASP A 36 12.59 -1.89 9.78
C ASP A 36 12.29 -2.28 8.33
N ILE A 37 11.61 -3.42 8.17
CA ILE A 37 11.11 -3.90 6.87
C ILE A 37 9.79 -3.24 6.45
N ILE A 38 9.09 -2.60 7.38
CA ILE A 38 7.88 -1.80 7.12
C ILE A 38 8.16 -0.38 7.58
N LYS A 39 8.18 0.57 6.64
CA LYS A 39 8.37 1.99 6.91
C LYS A 39 7.10 2.76 6.58
N PHE A 40 6.78 3.78 7.38
CA PHE A 40 5.66 4.69 7.13
C PHE A 40 6.11 6.15 7.21
N ASN A 41 5.84 6.90 6.14
CA ASN A 41 6.21 8.31 6.03
C ASN A 41 4.99 9.17 5.68
N SER A 42 4.86 10.32 6.35
CA SER A 42 3.84 11.33 6.03
C SER A 42 4.52 12.60 5.56
N TYR A 43 3.90 13.29 4.60
CA TYR A 43 4.44 14.51 4.00
C TYR A 43 3.41 15.64 4.03
N ASN A 44 3.86 16.88 3.89
CA ASN A 44 2.95 18.03 3.87
C ASN A 44 2.26 18.15 2.51
N THR A 45 2.97 17.78 1.43
CA THR A 45 2.44 17.92 0.08
C THR A 45 2.60 16.67 -0.77
N ARG A 46 1.70 16.51 -1.75
CA ARG A 46 1.81 15.42 -2.73
C ARG A 46 3.11 15.48 -3.53
N LYS A 47 3.65 16.68 -3.72
CA LYS A 47 4.94 16.88 -4.41
C LYS A 47 6.07 16.28 -3.59
N GLU A 48 6.11 16.51 -2.28
CA GLU A 48 7.11 15.94 -1.37
C GLU A 48 7.05 14.41 -1.33
N GLU A 49 5.84 13.85 -1.18
CA GLU A 49 5.64 12.39 -1.19
C GLU A 49 6.22 11.76 -2.46
N LEU A 50 5.89 12.32 -3.63
CA LEU A 50 6.36 11.78 -4.91
C LEU A 50 7.86 12.05 -5.16
N ASN A 51 8.43 13.13 -4.61
CA ASN A 51 9.88 13.34 -4.68
C ASN A 51 10.61 12.26 -3.87
N ASN A 52 10.16 12.02 -2.64
CA ASN A 52 10.79 11.04 -1.77
C ASN A 52 10.66 9.62 -2.33
N LEU A 53 9.49 9.26 -2.85
CA LEU A 53 9.27 8.00 -3.58
C LEU A 53 10.33 7.80 -4.68
N VAL A 54 10.54 8.82 -5.50
CA VAL A 54 11.47 8.74 -6.64
C VAL A 54 12.91 8.58 -6.17
N GLU A 55 13.34 9.36 -5.18
CA GLU A 55 14.70 9.24 -4.62
C GLU A 55 14.96 7.86 -4.01
N LYS A 56 13.95 7.27 -3.36
CA LYS A 56 14.08 5.92 -2.80
C LYS A 56 14.10 4.83 -3.86
N ILE A 57 13.27 4.94 -4.91
CA ILE A 57 13.34 4.01 -6.04
C ILE A 57 14.70 4.09 -6.74
N LYS A 58 15.23 5.30 -6.94
CA LYS A 58 16.59 5.52 -7.50
C LYS A 58 17.63 4.82 -6.64
N TYR A 59 17.61 5.07 -5.33
CA TYR A 59 18.51 4.41 -4.39
C TYR A 59 18.39 2.88 -4.45
N ASN A 60 17.18 2.33 -4.49
CA ASN A 60 17.00 0.88 -4.58
C ASN A 60 17.58 0.27 -5.86
N ILE A 61 17.50 0.98 -6.99
CA ILE A 61 18.01 0.48 -8.27
C ILE A 61 19.53 0.64 -8.33
N GLU A 62 20.04 1.81 -7.97
CA GLU A 62 21.45 2.19 -8.17
C GLU A 62 22.37 1.69 -7.05
N VAL A 63 21.86 1.62 -5.82
CA VAL A 63 22.65 1.26 -4.62
C VAL A 63 22.30 -0.13 -4.12
N ASP A 64 21.01 -0.43 -3.92
CA ASP A 64 20.60 -1.76 -3.44
C ASP A 64 20.61 -2.83 -4.55
N GLY A 65 20.73 -2.42 -5.82
CA GLY A 65 20.81 -3.32 -6.98
C GLY A 65 19.51 -4.05 -7.31
N LEU A 66 18.35 -3.54 -6.86
CA LEU A 66 17.05 -4.12 -7.17
C LEU A 66 16.73 -3.96 -8.67
N SER A 67 16.20 -5.02 -9.28
CA SER A 67 15.74 -4.95 -10.66
C SER A 67 14.46 -4.11 -10.76
N PRO A 68 14.36 -3.15 -11.69
CA PRO A 68 13.14 -2.35 -11.85
C PRO A 68 11.87 -3.20 -12.02
N SER A 69 11.99 -4.29 -12.78
CA SER A 69 10.89 -5.23 -13.01
C SER A 69 10.87 -6.33 -11.97
N ARG A 70 9.68 -6.64 -11.44
CA ARG A 70 9.40 -7.69 -10.42
C ARG A 70 9.99 -7.47 -9.03
N ASP A 71 11.07 -6.69 -8.86
CA ASP A 71 11.56 -6.39 -7.52
C ASP A 71 10.92 -5.13 -6.94
N ILE A 72 10.55 -4.15 -7.76
CA ILE A 72 9.92 -2.89 -7.30
C ILE A 72 8.50 -2.75 -7.85
N LEU A 73 7.54 -2.47 -6.96
CA LEU A 73 6.14 -2.21 -7.31
C LEU A 73 5.62 -0.95 -6.60
N VAL A 74 4.98 -0.06 -7.35
CA VAL A 74 4.30 1.11 -6.79
C VAL A 74 2.78 0.96 -6.92
N ILE A 75 2.07 1.07 -5.81
CA ILE A 75 0.60 0.94 -5.73
C ILE A 75 0.01 2.25 -5.23
N ALA A 76 -0.79 2.89 -6.07
CA ALA A 76 -1.57 4.07 -5.67
C ALA A 76 -2.92 3.66 -5.06
N LEU A 77 -3.21 4.21 -3.89
CA LEU A 77 -4.49 4.07 -3.19
C LEU A 77 -5.47 5.18 -3.58
N GLY A 78 -6.75 4.95 -3.27
CA GLY A 78 -7.84 5.91 -3.43
C GLY A 78 -8.92 5.43 -4.41
N GLU A 79 -9.91 6.28 -4.63
CA GLU A 79 -10.97 5.99 -5.59
C GLU A 79 -10.45 5.95 -7.03
N SER A 80 -11.14 5.22 -7.92
CA SER A 80 -10.69 4.85 -9.27
C SER A 80 -9.96 5.97 -10.02
N ARG A 81 -10.56 7.18 -10.12
CA ARG A 81 -9.98 8.31 -10.85
C ARG A 81 -8.78 8.92 -10.11
N GLU A 82 -8.88 9.08 -8.79
CA GLU A 82 -7.83 9.68 -7.97
C GLU A 82 -6.58 8.80 -7.93
N ALA A 83 -6.75 7.50 -7.64
CA ALA A 83 -5.69 6.52 -7.62
C ALA A 83 -5.01 6.41 -9.00
N TYR A 84 -5.80 6.42 -10.09
CA TYR A 84 -5.25 6.41 -11.44
C TYR A 84 -4.38 7.65 -11.72
N ASN A 85 -4.87 8.84 -11.36
CA ASN A 85 -4.13 10.09 -11.54
C ASN A 85 -2.86 10.12 -10.69
N LEU A 86 -2.92 9.65 -9.44
CA LEU A 86 -1.78 9.54 -8.56
C LEU A 86 -0.71 8.60 -9.12
N LYS A 87 -1.10 7.39 -9.51
CA LYS A 87 -0.26 6.40 -10.19
C LYS A 87 0.47 7.01 -11.39
N VAL A 88 -0.25 7.67 -12.28
CA VAL A 88 0.36 8.26 -13.49
C VAL A 88 1.28 9.44 -13.14
N ARG A 89 0.92 10.27 -12.16
CA ARG A 89 1.80 11.36 -11.68
C ARG A 89 3.12 10.82 -11.12
N ALA A 90 3.05 9.76 -10.30
CA ALA A 90 4.23 9.09 -9.76
C ALA A 90 5.12 8.51 -10.88
N ALA A 91 4.52 7.76 -11.81
CA ALA A 91 5.22 7.18 -12.96
C ALA A 91 5.92 8.24 -13.83
N LYS A 92 5.23 9.35 -14.13
CA LYS A 92 5.82 10.47 -14.88
C LYS A 92 6.99 11.10 -14.15
N ARG A 93 6.97 11.12 -12.81
CA ARG A 93 8.05 11.73 -12.03
C ARG A 93 9.31 10.87 -12.08
N LEU A 94 9.17 9.56 -11.88
CA LEU A 94 10.30 8.63 -12.01
C LEU A 94 10.87 8.64 -13.44
N ASN A 95 9.99 8.65 -14.45
CA ASN A 95 10.43 8.67 -15.85
C ASN A 95 11.23 9.93 -16.23
N LYS A 96 10.95 11.08 -15.59
CA LYS A 96 11.74 12.30 -15.79
C LYS A 96 13.17 12.20 -15.25
N GLU A 97 13.43 11.29 -14.32
CA GLU A 97 14.77 11.00 -13.80
C GLU A 97 15.53 9.98 -14.67
N GLY A 98 14.97 9.59 -15.84
CA GLY A 98 15.64 8.69 -16.78
C GLY A 98 15.35 7.20 -16.60
N PHE A 99 14.45 6.83 -15.69
CA PHE A 99 14.08 5.43 -15.46
C PHE A 99 12.86 5.01 -16.29
N ASP A 100 12.91 3.80 -16.82
CA ASP A 100 11.77 3.21 -17.49
C ASP A 100 10.65 2.89 -16.48
N ILE A 101 9.43 3.18 -16.88
CA ILE A 101 8.23 2.84 -16.12
C ILE A 101 7.36 1.86 -16.90
N TYR A 102 6.56 1.09 -16.18
CA TYR A 102 5.57 0.22 -16.76
C TYR A 102 4.19 0.47 -16.14
N ILE A 103 3.19 0.67 -16.99
CA ILE A 103 1.78 0.66 -16.59
C ILE A 103 1.18 -0.65 -17.09
N PRO A 104 0.63 -1.51 -16.20
CA PRO A 104 0.00 -2.76 -16.61
C PRO A 104 -1.00 -2.53 -17.75
N LYS A 105 -1.04 -3.45 -18.73
CA LYS A 105 -1.65 -3.34 -20.08
C LYS A 105 -0.79 -2.74 -21.19
N ALA A 106 0.21 -1.94 -20.87
CA ALA A 106 1.05 -1.38 -21.91
C ALA A 106 1.81 -2.47 -22.67
N LEU A 107 1.97 -2.29 -23.99
CA LEU A 107 2.75 -3.22 -24.81
C LEU A 107 4.25 -3.11 -24.52
N LYS A 108 4.73 -1.90 -24.21
CA LYS A 108 6.13 -1.55 -23.88
C LYS A 108 6.21 -0.55 -22.73
N ASN A 109 7.43 -0.29 -22.23
CA ASN A 109 7.69 0.73 -21.21
C ASN A 109 7.27 2.14 -21.68
N ASN A 110 7.08 3.03 -20.71
CA ASN A 110 6.84 4.46 -20.89
C ASN A 110 5.54 4.82 -21.64
N ILE A 111 4.57 3.89 -21.67
CA ILE A 111 3.19 4.18 -22.08
C ILE A 111 2.35 4.48 -20.83
N PHE A 112 2.08 5.76 -20.58
CA PHE A 112 1.35 6.21 -19.38
C PHE A 112 -0.15 5.89 -19.41
N TYR A 113 -0.74 5.82 -20.61
CA TYR A 113 -2.18 5.64 -20.82
C TYR A 113 -2.41 4.52 -21.85
N PRO A 114 -2.20 3.24 -21.50
CA PRO A 114 -2.53 2.13 -22.38
C PRO A 114 -4.03 2.12 -22.70
N LYS A 115 -4.37 1.87 -23.97
CA LYS A 115 -5.74 1.89 -24.48
C LYS A 115 -5.93 0.79 -25.53
N PHE A 116 -7.13 0.20 -25.55
CA PHE A 116 -7.57 -0.73 -26.58
C PHE A 116 -7.53 -0.08 -27.99
N PRO A 117 -7.17 -0.82 -29.05
CA PRO A 117 -6.74 -2.22 -29.08
C PRO A 117 -5.24 -2.43 -28.77
N ASN A 118 -4.48 -1.35 -28.57
CA ASN A 118 -3.03 -1.38 -28.39
C ASN A 118 -2.63 -1.67 -26.94
N GLU A 119 -3.20 -2.73 -26.36
CA GLU A 119 -2.93 -3.18 -25.00
C GLU A 119 -2.94 -4.71 -24.87
N ASP A 120 -2.18 -5.22 -23.90
CA ASP A 120 -2.25 -6.62 -23.46
C ASP A 120 -2.89 -6.71 -22.08
N ARG A 121 -4.15 -7.16 -22.03
CA ARG A 121 -4.92 -7.25 -20.78
C ARG A 121 -4.35 -8.23 -19.75
N ASN A 122 -3.48 -9.15 -20.17
CA ASN A 122 -2.88 -10.15 -19.28
C ASN A 122 -1.50 -9.73 -18.77
N LYS A 123 -0.88 -8.71 -19.37
CA LYS A 123 0.46 -8.25 -19.00
C LYS A 123 0.43 -7.30 -17.79
N PHE A 124 1.19 -7.66 -16.75
CA PHE A 124 1.38 -6.88 -15.52
C PHE A 124 2.83 -6.40 -15.32
N TRP A 125 3.81 -7.11 -15.87
CA TRP A 125 5.22 -6.75 -15.78
C TRP A 125 5.81 -6.52 -17.18
N ASN A 126 6.81 -5.65 -17.27
CA ASN A 126 7.69 -5.55 -18.44
C ASN A 126 9.13 -5.37 -17.96
N GLU A 127 10.08 -6.01 -18.64
CA GLU A 127 11.50 -5.91 -18.29
C GLU A 127 11.99 -4.45 -18.35
N GLY A 128 12.93 -4.13 -17.46
CA GLY A 128 13.54 -2.81 -17.34
C GLY A 128 12.65 -1.70 -16.75
N GLY A 129 11.33 -1.91 -16.60
CA GLY A 129 10.41 -0.88 -16.13
C GLY A 129 9.91 -1.10 -14.69
N VAL A 130 9.91 -0.05 -13.87
CA VAL A 130 9.23 -0.06 -12.57
C VAL A 130 7.72 -0.03 -12.78
N THR A 131 7.00 -1.00 -12.20
CA THR A 131 5.56 -1.10 -12.40
C THR A 131 4.80 -0.16 -11.46
N PHE A 132 3.92 0.67 -12.04
CA PHE A 132 2.97 1.50 -11.29
C PHE A 132 1.55 1.02 -11.55
N THR A 133 0.80 0.73 -10.48
CA THR A 133 -0.57 0.20 -10.56
C THR A 133 -1.50 0.85 -9.54
N THR A 134 -2.78 0.54 -9.65
CA THR A 134 -3.74 0.61 -8.53
C THR A 134 -4.00 -0.80 -8.00
N THR A 135 -4.68 -0.89 -6.85
CA THR A 135 -5.00 -2.17 -6.19
C THR A 135 -5.85 -3.11 -7.03
N TYR A 136 -6.72 -2.59 -7.89
CA TYR A 136 -7.61 -3.37 -8.77
C TYR A 136 -6.85 -4.39 -9.64
N ARG A 137 -5.60 -4.12 -10.03
CA ARG A 137 -4.78 -5.04 -10.84
C ARG A 137 -3.61 -5.65 -10.11
N ALA A 138 -3.32 -5.21 -8.89
CA ALA A 138 -2.17 -5.71 -8.13
C ALA A 138 -2.38 -7.14 -7.61
N LYS A 139 -3.63 -7.61 -7.49
CA LYS A 139 -3.94 -8.95 -6.97
C LYS A 139 -3.23 -10.04 -7.76
N GLY A 140 -2.54 -10.95 -7.05
CA GLY A 140 -1.75 -12.04 -7.64
C GLY A 140 -0.36 -11.63 -8.14
N ASN A 141 -0.01 -10.34 -8.07
CA ASN A 141 1.31 -9.83 -8.42
C ASN A 141 2.01 -9.34 -7.16
N GLU A 142 3.27 -9.71 -6.97
CA GLU A 142 4.04 -9.44 -5.75
C GLU A 142 5.45 -9.01 -6.13
N ALA A 143 6.06 -8.19 -5.29
CA ALA A 143 7.42 -7.67 -5.46
C ALA A 143 8.19 -7.68 -4.14
N TYR A 144 9.52 -7.61 -4.21
CA TYR A 144 10.35 -7.55 -3.01
C TYR A 144 10.20 -6.22 -2.27
N MET A 145 10.28 -5.10 -3.00
CA MET A 145 10.05 -3.75 -2.52
C MET A 145 8.70 -3.23 -3.04
N VAL A 146 7.79 -2.89 -2.12
CA VAL A 146 6.49 -2.31 -2.47
C VAL A 146 6.37 -0.92 -1.86
N TYR A 147 6.07 0.05 -2.72
CA TYR A 147 5.70 1.40 -2.32
C TYR A 147 4.18 1.56 -2.43
N VAL A 148 3.53 1.87 -1.32
CA VAL A 148 2.09 2.18 -1.26
C VAL A 148 1.94 3.68 -1.03
N ILE A 149 1.38 4.38 -2.01
CA ILE A 149 1.25 5.85 -1.96
C ILE A 149 -0.21 6.28 -1.86
N GLY A 150 -0.44 7.43 -1.23
CA GLY A 150 -1.78 7.97 -1.07
C GLY A 150 -2.58 7.39 0.10
N LEU A 151 -1.93 7.04 1.21
CA LEU A 151 -2.62 6.59 2.42
C LEU A 151 -3.63 7.62 2.95
N ASP A 152 -3.42 8.91 2.68
CA ASP A 152 -4.37 9.99 2.99
C ASP A 152 -5.77 9.70 2.46
N LYS A 153 -5.87 9.04 1.30
CA LYS A 153 -7.16 8.69 0.71
C LYS A 153 -7.94 7.65 1.48
N ILE A 154 -7.25 6.85 2.29
CA ILE A 154 -7.89 5.90 3.21
C ILE A 154 -8.22 6.60 4.52
N ALA A 155 -7.32 7.47 5.00
CA ALA A 155 -7.48 8.20 6.24
C ALA A 155 -8.59 9.28 6.17
N GLU A 156 -8.86 9.84 4.98
CA GLU A 156 -9.98 10.76 4.74
C GLU A 156 -11.35 10.08 4.94
N ASP A 157 -11.44 8.76 4.75
CA ASP A 157 -12.68 7.98 4.91
C ASP A 157 -12.38 6.57 5.43
N GLU A 158 -11.96 6.50 6.69
CA GLU A 158 -11.62 5.23 7.36
C GLU A 158 -12.82 4.27 7.46
N SER A 159 -14.05 4.79 7.36
CA SER A 159 -15.28 4.02 7.47
C SER A 159 -15.51 3.12 6.26
N ASN A 160 -15.00 3.54 5.10
CA ASN A 160 -15.20 2.90 3.81
C ASN A 160 -14.45 1.57 3.69
N PHE A 161 -15.23 0.50 3.68
CA PHE A 161 -14.71 -0.87 3.59
C PHE A 161 -13.91 -1.11 2.30
N ALA A 162 -14.33 -0.52 1.17
CA ALA A 162 -13.63 -0.70 -0.09
C ALA A 162 -12.22 -0.10 -0.04
N LEU A 163 -12.08 1.10 0.53
CA LEU A 163 -10.79 1.78 0.72
C LEU A 163 -9.88 1.00 1.69
N ARG A 164 -10.39 0.56 2.84
CA ARG A 164 -9.61 -0.31 3.75
C ARG A 164 -9.15 -1.61 3.08
N ASN A 165 -10.01 -2.24 2.28
CA ASN A 165 -9.64 -3.44 1.53
C ASN A 165 -8.56 -3.14 0.49
N GLN A 166 -8.55 -1.95 -0.13
CA GLN A 166 -7.45 -1.54 -1.00
C GLN A 166 -6.11 -1.54 -0.25
N LEU A 167 -6.06 -0.93 0.94
CA LEU A 167 -4.86 -0.94 1.76
C LEU A 167 -4.42 -2.37 2.07
N PHE A 168 -5.32 -3.23 2.54
CA PHE A 168 -5.02 -4.64 2.81
C PHE A 168 -4.43 -5.36 1.58
N VAL A 169 -5.05 -5.21 0.42
CA VAL A 169 -4.54 -5.79 -0.83
C VAL A 169 -3.14 -5.26 -1.13
N ALA A 170 -2.90 -3.95 -1.03
CA ALA A 170 -1.61 -3.33 -1.31
C ALA A 170 -0.50 -3.86 -0.39
N LEU A 171 -0.74 -3.90 0.93
CA LEU A 171 0.21 -4.41 1.92
C LEU A 171 0.62 -5.86 1.62
N SER A 172 -0.35 -6.70 1.24
CA SER A 172 -0.15 -8.11 0.94
C SER A 172 0.67 -8.39 -0.33
N ARG A 173 1.05 -7.37 -1.13
CA ARG A 173 1.85 -7.57 -2.35
C ARG A 173 3.35 -7.62 -2.08
N THR A 174 3.75 -7.46 -0.82
CA THR A 174 5.14 -7.35 -0.39
C THR A 174 5.73 -8.71 -0.04
N LYS A 175 6.93 -9.00 -0.56
CA LYS A 175 7.73 -10.16 -0.16
C LYS A 175 8.84 -9.83 0.85
N GLY A 176 9.39 -8.62 0.79
CA GLY A 176 10.51 -8.18 1.64
C GLY A 176 10.22 -6.86 2.36
N TRP A 177 10.38 -5.76 1.64
CA TRP A 177 10.31 -4.40 2.16
C TRP A 177 9.04 -3.69 1.71
N LEU A 178 8.38 -3.03 2.64
CA LEU A 178 7.19 -2.23 2.41
C LEU A 178 7.48 -0.81 2.85
N GLU A 179 7.16 0.14 1.98
CA GLU A 179 7.04 1.53 2.39
C GLU A 179 5.65 2.07 2.06
N VAL A 180 5.00 2.64 3.07
CA VAL A 180 3.71 3.30 2.94
C VAL A 180 3.88 4.79 3.11
N SER A 181 3.20 5.56 2.28
CA SER A 181 3.18 7.01 2.39
C SER A 181 1.81 7.63 2.17
N GLY A 182 1.62 8.80 2.77
CA GLY A 182 0.48 9.66 2.55
C GLY A 182 0.84 11.12 2.81
N ILE A 183 -0.13 12.01 2.59
CA ILE A 183 0.02 13.42 2.92
C ILE A 183 -0.85 13.80 4.13
N GLY A 184 -0.59 14.97 4.71
CA GLY A 184 -1.37 15.50 5.83
C GLY A 184 -1.10 14.78 7.15
N ASP A 185 -2.02 14.99 8.08
CA ASP A 185 -1.97 14.45 9.43
C ASP A 185 -3.35 13.90 9.81
N PHE A 186 -3.40 12.63 10.21
CA PHE A 186 -4.64 11.90 10.46
C PHE A 186 -4.45 10.96 11.67
N PRO A 187 -5.47 10.75 12.51
CA PRO A 187 -5.40 9.81 13.63
C PRO A 187 -4.97 8.39 13.21
N MET A 188 -5.41 7.92 12.04
CA MET A 188 -4.99 6.65 11.45
C MET A 188 -3.47 6.49 11.35
N TYR A 189 -2.74 7.58 11.12
CA TYR A 189 -1.28 7.54 10.95
C TYR A 189 -0.57 7.21 12.28
N ASP A 190 -1.09 7.71 13.39
CA ASP A 190 -0.58 7.36 14.72
C ASP A 190 -0.88 5.89 15.05
N GLU A 191 -2.06 5.40 14.69
CA GLU A 191 -2.39 3.98 14.80
C GLU A 191 -1.42 3.13 13.98
N PHE A 192 -1.17 3.50 12.72
CA PHE A 192 -0.25 2.80 11.83
C PHE A 192 1.17 2.71 12.43
N ARG A 193 1.69 3.82 12.98
CA ARG A 193 3.00 3.84 13.65
C ARG A 193 3.01 2.97 14.91
N LYS A 194 1.94 2.99 15.71
CA LYS A 194 1.81 2.15 16.91
C LYS A 194 1.81 0.67 16.56
N VAL A 195 1.08 0.27 15.51
CA VAL A 195 1.02 -1.12 15.02
C VAL A 195 2.38 -1.59 14.53
N ILE A 196 3.14 -0.78 13.78
CA ILE A 196 4.51 -1.15 13.38
C ILE A 196 5.40 -1.37 14.62
N LYS A 197 5.35 -0.45 15.58
CA LYS A 197 6.17 -0.51 16.80
C LYS A 197 5.81 -1.66 17.74
N SER A 198 4.56 -2.12 17.72
CA SER A 198 4.08 -3.15 18.64
C SER A 198 4.59 -4.55 18.28
N GLY A 199 5.12 -4.73 17.06
CA GLY A 199 5.81 -5.95 16.64
C GLY A 199 4.86 -7.15 16.61
N ASN A 200 5.11 -8.15 17.47
CA ASN A 200 4.31 -9.37 17.52
C ASN A 200 3.15 -9.30 18.54
N THR A 201 2.98 -8.19 19.24
CA THR A 201 1.91 -8.03 20.24
C THR A 201 1.14 -6.75 19.95
N PHE A 202 -0.18 -6.82 19.91
CA PHE A 202 -1.05 -5.69 19.57
C PHE A 202 -2.07 -5.50 20.68
N GLU A 203 -2.21 -4.27 21.16
CA GLU A 203 -3.21 -3.89 22.15
C GLU A 203 -4.17 -2.87 21.54
N PHE A 204 -5.47 -3.14 21.64
CA PHE A 204 -6.51 -2.22 21.16
C PHE A 204 -7.82 -2.42 21.92
N ILE A 205 -8.70 -1.42 21.84
CA ILE A 205 -10.08 -1.52 22.32
C ILE A 205 -10.92 -2.11 21.20
N PHE A 206 -11.55 -3.26 21.42
CA PHE A 206 -12.38 -3.88 20.42
C PHE A 206 -13.64 -3.05 20.16
N GLN A 207 -13.76 -2.58 18.93
CA GLN A 207 -14.97 -1.95 18.41
C GLN A 207 -15.50 -2.73 17.21
N ARG A 208 -16.84 -2.77 17.08
CA ARG A 208 -17.44 -3.25 15.83
C ARG A 208 -17.27 -2.18 14.76
N PRO A 209 -17.08 -2.56 13.48
CA PRO A 209 -17.15 -1.62 12.39
C PRO A 209 -18.45 -0.80 12.49
N LEU A 210 -18.35 0.52 12.36
CA LEU A 210 -19.53 1.36 12.26
C LEU A 210 -20.34 0.87 11.05
N LEU A 211 -21.55 0.38 11.28
CA LEU A 211 -22.48 0.08 10.20
C LEU A 211 -22.77 1.40 9.50
N GLU A 212 -22.51 1.48 8.19
CA GLU A 212 -23.05 2.57 7.37
C GLU A 212 -24.56 2.62 7.61
N LYS A 213 -25.05 3.71 8.21
CA LYS A 213 -26.47 4.01 8.17
C LYS A 213 -26.82 4.26 6.70
N ASN A 214 -27.29 3.23 6.03
CA ASN A 214 -28.02 3.38 4.77
C ASN A 214 -29.32 4.14 5.07
N GLU A 215 -29.25 5.46 5.19
CA GLU A 215 -30.40 6.33 5.00
C GLU A 215 -30.74 6.31 3.51
N LYS A 216 -31.36 5.20 3.08
CA LYS A 216 -32.18 5.23 1.87
C LYS A 216 -33.30 6.23 2.15
N LYS A 217 -33.15 7.46 1.67
CA LYS A 217 -34.28 8.34 1.40
C LYS A 217 -35.25 7.52 0.56
N LYS A 218 -36.32 7.02 1.19
CA LYS A 218 -37.53 6.62 0.49
C LYS A 218 -38.09 7.92 -0.09
N GLU A 219 -37.75 8.22 -1.33
CA GLU A 219 -38.61 9.06 -2.15
C GLU A 219 -39.94 8.31 -2.27
N VAL A 220 -40.94 8.84 -1.57
CA VAL A 220 -42.33 8.42 -1.70
C VAL A 220 -42.82 9.11 -2.97
N TYR A 221 -43.26 8.29 -3.94
CA TYR A 221 -43.94 8.71 -5.15
C TYR A 221 -45.25 9.44 -4.84
#